data_AF-A0A352EYZ3-F1
#
_entry.id   AF-A0A352EYZ3-F1
#
_cell.length_a   1.000
_cell.length_b   1.000
_cell.length_c   1.000
_cell.angle_alpha   90.00
_cell.angle_beta   90.00
_cell.angle_gamma   90.00
#
_symmetry.space_group_name_H-M   'P 1'
#
loop_
_entity.id
_entity.type
_entity.pdbx_description
1 polymer ?
#
loop_
_entity_poly.entity_id
_entity_poly.type
_entity_poly.pdbx_seq_one_letter_code
_entity_poly.pdbx_strand_id
1 'polypeptide(L)'
;MPLETIIAGVMIVALIIYALLGGADYGGGVWDLFAFGKRAPAQRALIADAIGPVWEANHVWLILVIVVLFTAFPPAFAAISTALHIPLTLLL
;
A
#
# COMPACT_ATOMS: atom_id res chain seq x y z
N MET A 1 -5.25 1.06 -28.72
CA MET A 1 -4.11 1.41 -27.84
C MET A 1 -3.23 0.18 -27.73
N PRO A 2 -1.90 0.34 -27.64
CA PRO A 2 -0.99 -0.77 -27.40
C PRO A 2 -1.31 -1.48 -26.07
N LEU A 3 -1.07 -2.80 -26.02
CA LEU A 3 -1.39 -3.64 -24.86
C LEU A 3 -0.60 -3.17 -23.62
N GLU A 4 0.67 -2.85 -23.81
CA GLU A 4 1.56 -2.32 -22.79
C GLU A 4 1.01 -1.03 -22.15
N THR A 5 0.35 -0.17 -22.92
CA THR A 5 -0.26 1.07 -22.41
C THR A 5 -1.49 0.77 -21.57
N ILE A 6 -2.29 -0.22 -21.98
CA ILE A 6 -3.49 -0.64 -21.22
C ILE A 6 -3.06 -1.23 -19.87
N ILE A 7 -2.06 -2.12 -19.87
CA ILE A 7 -1.54 -2.75 -18.65
C ILE A 7 -0.94 -1.68 -17.73
N ALA A 8 -0.15 -0.75 -18.26
CA ALA A 8 0.37 0.37 -17.49
C ALA A 8 -0.76 1.24 -16.90
N GLY A 9 -1.83 1.49 -17.66
CA GLY A 9 -3.03 2.19 -17.19
C GLY A 9 -3.70 1.47 -16.01
N VAL A 10 -3.84 0.15 -16.07
CA VAL A 10 -4.39 -0.66 -14.96
C VAL A 10 -3.53 -0.52 -13.70
N MET A 11 -2.20 -0.57 -13.82
CA MET A 11 -1.31 -0.36 -12.67
C MET A 11 -1.48 1.04 -12.07
N ILE A 12 -1.60 2.08 -12.91
CA ILE A 12 -1.82 3.45 -12.43
C ILE A 12 -3.15 3.55 -11.68
N VAL A 13 -4.23 2.96 -12.20
CA VAL A 13 -5.53 2.93 -11.51
C VAL A 13 -5.41 2.20 -10.17
N ALA A 14 -4.73 1.05 -10.13
CA ALA A 14 -4.50 0.32 -8.88
C ALA A 14 -3.70 1.14 -7.86
N LEU A 15 -2.66 1.86 -8.30
CA LEU A 15 -1.90 2.78 -7.44
C LEU A 15 -2.74 3.94 -6.92
N ILE A 16 -3.63 4.51 -7.75
CA ILE A 16 -4.54 5.57 -7.32
C ILE A 16 -5.50 5.04 -6.26
N ILE A 17 -6.09 3.87 -6.46
CA ILE A 17 -6.98 3.24 -5.47
C ILE A 17 -6.23 2.98 -4.16
N TYR A 18 -5.01 2.42 -4.24
CA TYR A 18 -4.15 2.21 -3.08
C TYR A 18 -3.90 3.51 -2.30
N ALA A 19 -3.56 4.60 -3.00
CA ALA A 19 -3.29 5.89 -2.38
C ALA A 19 -4.55 6.50 -1.74
N LEU A 20 -5.72 6.37 -2.38
CA LEU A 20 -6.99 6.89 -1.87
C LEU A 20 -7.46 6.14 -0.61
N LEU A 21 -7.33 4.80 -0.61
CA LEU A 21 -7.73 3.96 0.52
C LEU A 21 -6.69 3.99 1.67
N GLY A 22 -5.41 4.24 1.36
CA GLY A 22 -4.33 4.32 2.35
C GLY A 22 -4.48 5.44 3.38
N GLY A 23 -5.32 6.44 3.13
CA GLY A 23 -5.60 7.49 4.12
C GLY A 23 -6.15 6.96 5.44
N ALA A 24 -7.01 5.92 5.38
CA ALA A 24 -7.54 5.27 6.58
C ALA A 24 -6.45 4.45 7.30
N ASP A 25 -5.63 3.72 6.55
CA ASP A 25 -4.56 2.87 7.09
C ASP A 25 -3.48 3.69 7.80
N TYR A 26 -2.89 4.64 7.08
CA TYR A 26 -1.82 5.48 7.61
C TYR A 26 -2.36 6.48 8.64
N GLY A 27 -3.54 7.04 8.40
CA GLY A 27 -4.20 7.94 9.36
C GLY A 27 -4.53 7.24 10.67
N GLY A 28 -5.08 6.03 10.61
CA GLY A 28 -5.33 5.17 11.77
C GLY A 28 -4.04 4.84 12.52
N GLY A 29 -2.97 4.47 11.81
CA GLY A 29 -1.66 4.23 12.41
C GLY A 29 -1.07 5.46 13.12
N VAL A 30 -1.24 6.65 12.53
CA VAL A 30 -0.85 7.92 13.18
C VAL A 30 -1.68 8.17 14.44
N TRP A 31 -3.00 7.94 14.41
CA TRP A 31 -3.85 8.09 15.59
C TRP A 31 -3.51 7.08 16.70
N ASP A 32 -3.16 5.86 16.33
CA ASP A 32 -2.71 4.82 17.27
C ASP A 32 -1.40 5.22 17.96
N LEU A 33 -0.45 5.77 17.19
CA LEU A 33 0.83 6.29 17.68
C LEU A 33 0.64 7.45 18.68
N PHE A 34 -0.33 8.32 18.43
CA PHE A 34 -0.65 9.46 19.30
C PHE A 34 -1.65 9.12 20.43
N ALA A 35 -2.07 7.86 20.58
CA ALA A 35 -2.92 7.45 21.69
C ALA A 35 -2.11 7.39 23.00
N PHE A 36 -2.39 8.31 23.93
CA PHE A 36 -1.70 8.43 25.22
C PHE A 36 -2.65 8.49 26.42
N GLY A 37 -2.12 8.18 27.60
CA GLY A 37 -2.85 8.24 28.88
C GLY A 37 -3.76 7.05 29.13
N LYS A 38 -4.64 7.17 30.14
CA LYS A 38 -5.44 6.05 30.67
C LYS A 38 -6.44 5.46 29.66
N ARG A 39 -6.79 6.21 28.61
CA ARG A 39 -7.73 5.78 27.56
C ARG A 39 -7.05 5.17 26.34
N ALA A 40 -5.72 5.23 26.26
CA ALA A 40 -4.97 4.74 25.09
C ALA A 40 -5.32 3.29 24.71
N PRO A 41 -5.42 2.31 25.64
CA PRO A 41 -5.75 0.93 25.26
C PRO A 41 -7.11 0.81 24.55
N ALA A 42 -8.13 1.53 25.03
CA ALA A 42 -9.46 1.53 24.43
C ALA A 42 -9.50 2.25 23.07
N GLN A 43 -8.73 3.34 22.93
CA GLN A 43 -8.60 4.06 21.67
C GLN A 43 -7.92 3.21 20.60
N ARG A 44 -6.80 2.55 20.94
CA ARG A 44 -6.08 1.66 20.03
C ARG A 44 -6.93 0.47 19.59
N ALA A 45 -7.67 -0.15 20.51
CA ALA A 45 -8.61 -1.22 20.17
C ALA A 45 -9.69 -0.76 19.18
N LEU A 46 -10.30 0.41 19.43
CA LEU A 46 -11.30 0.98 18.53
C LEU A 46 -10.72 1.31 17.15
N ILE A 47 -9.51 1.87 17.10
CA ILE A 47 -8.82 2.18 15.84
C ILE A 47 -8.57 0.89 15.06
N ALA A 48 -8.02 -0.15 15.70
CA ALA A 48 -7.73 -1.44 15.07
C ALA A 48 -9.00 -2.09 14.48
N ASP A 49 -10.10 -2.13 15.24
CA ASP A 49 -11.37 -2.69 14.76
C ASP A 49 -11.94 -1.89 13.58
N ALA A 50 -11.79 -0.57 13.59
CA ALA A 50 -12.31 0.30 12.53
C ALA A 50 -11.49 0.20 11.24
N ILE A 51 -10.15 0.12 11.32
CA ILE A 51 -9.28 0.13 10.13
C ILE A 51 -9.02 -1.27 9.56
N GLY A 52 -9.14 -2.33 10.35
CA GLY A 52 -8.76 -3.69 9.98
C GLY A 52 -9.29 -4.13 8.60
N PRO A 53 -10.59 -4.02 8.31
CA PRO A 53 -11.15 -4.42 7.02
C PRO A 53 -10.62 -3.62 5.83
N VAL A 54 -10.35 -2.32 6.04
CA VAL A 54 -9.84 -1.42 4.98
C VAL A 54 -8.38 -1.76 4.70
N TRP A 55 -7.60 -1.96 5.77
CA TRP A 55 -6.19 -2.32 5.68
C TRP A 55 -6.00 -3.65 4.93
N GLU A 56 -6.76 -4.69 5.28
CA GLU A 56 -6.67 -5.99 4.60
C GLU A 56 -6.97 -5.89 3.10
N ALA A 57 -7.99 -5.11 2.73
CA ALA A 57 -8.33 -4.89 1.32
C ALA A 57 -7.31 -4.02 0.58
N ASN A 58 -6.68 -3.06 1.26
CA ASN A 58 -5.84 -2.06 0.61
C ASN A 58 -4.52 -2.64 0.08
N HIS A 59 -3.88 -3.55 0.81
CA HIS A 59 -2.58 -4.13 0.43
C HIS A 59 -2.65 -4.93 -0.89
N VAL A 60 -3.83 -5.45 -1.24
CA VAL A 60 -4.06 -6.20 -2.49
C VAL A 60 -3.75 -5.33 -3.72
N TRP A 61 -4.04 -4.03 -3.68
CA TRP A 61 -3.75 -3.12 -4.79
C TRP A 61 -2.26 -2.95 -5.04
N LEU A 62 -1.47 -2.83 -3.96
CA LEU A 62 -0.02 -2.72 -4.07
C LEU A 62 0.60 -4.03 -4.57
N ILE A 63 0.13 -5.18 -4.06
CA ILE A 63 0.56 -6.51 -4.51
C ILE A 63 0.26 -6.68 -6.02
N LEU A 64 -0.93 -6.27 -6.47
CA LEU A 64 -1.28 -6.31 -7.89
C LEU A 64 -0.27 -5.53 -8.74
N VAL A 65 0.08 -4.31 -8.33
CA VAL A 65 1.05 -3.48 -9.06
C VAL A 65 2.42 -4.17 -9.13
N ILE A 66 2.89 -4.74 -8.02
CA ILE A 66 4.19 -5.44 -7.96
C ILE A 66 4.17 -6.68 -8.87
N VAL A 67 3.12 -7.48 -8.82
CA VAL A 67 2.97 -8.69 -9.65
C VAL A 67 2.88 -8.33 -11.14
N VAL A 68 2.09 -7.32 -11.50
CA VAL A 68 1.99 -6.86 -12.90
C VAL A 68 3.32 -6.28 -13.38
N LEU A 69 4.01 -5.48 -12.56
CA LEU A 69 5.32 -4.93 -12.90
C LEU A 69 6.34 -6.05 -13.14
N PHE A 70 6.38 -7.06 -12.27
CA PHE A 70 7.26 -8.22 -12.42
C PHE A 70 6.96 -9.06 -13.67
N THR A 71 5.67 -9.29 -13.97
CA THR A 71 5.25 -10.20 -15.05
C THR A 71 5.21 -9.52 -16.43
N ALA A 72 4.67 -8.31 -16.52
CA ALA A 72 4.48 -7.59 -17.77
C ALA A 72 5.67 -6.68 -18.13
N PHE A 73 6.45 -6.23 -17.13
CA PHE A 73 7.62 -5.36 -17.35
C PHE A 73 8.88 -5.81 -16.59
N PRO A 74 9.39 -7.04 -16.80
CA PRO A 74 10.52 -7.58 -16.04
C PRO A 74 11.78 -6.68 -16.00
N PRO A 75 12.20 -6.02 -17.12
CA PRO A 75 13.35 -5.12 -17.07
C PRO A 75 13.12 -3.91 -16.16
N ALA A 76 11.89 -3.36 -16.14
CA ALA A 76 11.55 -2.25 -15.26
C ALA A 76 11.51 -2.70 -13.79
N PHE A 77 10.92 -3.86 -13.52
CA PHE A 77 10.94 -4.45 -12.18
C PHE A 77 12.37 -4.63 -11.65
N ALA A 78 13.28 -5.19 -12.47
CA ALA A 78 14.67 -5.38 -12.10
C ALA A 78 15.39 -4.06 -11.85
N ALA A 79 15.20 -3.07 -12.72
CA ALA A 79 15.81 -1.74 -12.56
C ALA A 79 15.31 -1.02 -11.29
N ILE A 80 14.01 -1.05 -11.02
CA ILE A 80 13.41 -0.43 -9.83
C ILE A 80 13.87 -1.15 -8.56
N SER A 81 13.83 -2.49 -8.55
CA SER A 81 14.19 -3.29 -7.37
C SER A 81 15.66 -3.17 -7.00
N THR A 82 16.54 -3.03 -7.99
CA THR A 82 17.97 -2.82 -7.75
C THR A 82 18.27 -1.39 -7.31
N ALA A 83 17.72 -0.39 -8.00
CA ALA A 83 17.93 1.01 -7.66
C ALA A 83 17.34 1.39 -6.28
N LEU A 84 16.19 0.81 -5.93
CA LEU A 84 15.48 1.08 -4.67
C LEU A 84 15.63 -0.06 -3.65
N HIS A 85 16.69 -0.86 -3.73
CA HIS A 85 16.88 -2.00 -2.83
C HIS A 85 16.74 -1.61 -1.36
N ILE A 86 17.47 -0.57 -0.90
CA ILE A 86 17.44 -0.12 0.49
C ILE A 86 16.03 0.37 0.91
N PRO A 87 15.38 1.32 0.19
CA PRO A 87 14.02 1.73 0.52
C PRO A 87 13.00 0.60 0.53
N LEU A 88 13.07 -0.33 -0.44
CA LEU A 88 12.14 -1.45 -0.52
C LEU A 88 12.32 -2.41 0.65
N THR A 89 13.56 -2.69 1.06
CA THR A 89 13.82 -3.53 2.24
C THR A 89 13.35 -2.90 3.55
N LEU A 90 13.36 -1.57 3.66
CA LEU A 90 12.81 -0.88 4.83
C LEU A 90 11.27 -0.86 4.87
N LEU A 91 10.63 -0.95 3.70
CA LEU A 91 9.17 -0.95 3.56
C LEU A 91 8.55 -2.33 3.84
N LEU A 92 9.30 -3.41 3.61
CA LEU A 92 8.91 -4.80 3.91
C LEU A 92 8.92 -5.07 5.41
#